data_AF-A0A1G3BPK8-F1
#
_entry.id   AF-A0A1G3BPK8-F1
#
_cell.length_a   1.000
_cell.length_b   1.000
_cell.length_c   1.000
_cell.angle_alpha   90.00
_cell.angle_beta   90.00
_cell.angle_gamma   90.00
#
_symmetry.space_group_name_H-M   'P 1'
#
loop_
_entity.id
_entity.type
_entity.pdbx_description
1 polymer ?
#
loop_
_entity_poly.entity_id
_entity_poly.type
_entity_poly.pdbx_seq_one_letter_code
_entity_poly.pdbx_strand_id
1 'polypeptide(L)'
;MLALYLYSIRKNAKSVVSISLAVMSKFVSIIIVPFLIPREKTRYLAILFLVIILLYLPYCSAVKGLFSTLFQFGTQYRYNDSIHFLFLCLSFGSPFLSKTITLIIFSIVFFFLYKKYHDNILRFAFLVYGSFLILAPTVHPWYLTWIVPFLCFYHSKAWLVLTGTVIFYYFMNHSFFSKLIEYNNELVWREVHWLKLPEYLPFYFLLIYEFLKNRLPTGQINCSVFSKK
;
A
#
# COMPACT_ATOMS: atom_id res chain seq x y z
N MET A 1 4.27 9.80 7.56
CA MET A 1 3.84 11.18 7.84
C MET A 1 4.99 12.14 8.12
N LEU A 2 5.89 11.86 9.09
CA LEU A 2 7.00 12.76 9.41
C LEU A 2 7.88 13.12 8.20
N ALA A 3 8.25 12.15 7.35
CA ALA A 3 8.99 12.42 6.12
C ALA A 3 8.27 13.42 5.19
N LEU A 4 6.96 13.24 4.97
CA LEU A 4 6.16 14.12 4.13
C LEU A 4 6.06 15.54 4.71
N TYR A 5 5.93 15.67 6.03
CA TYR A 5 5.96 16.96 6.73
C TYR A 5 7.33 17.65 6.58
N LEU A 6 8.43 16.94 6.84
CA LEU A 6 9.78 17.50 6.70
C LEU A 6 10.09 17.92 5.26
N TYR A 7 9.55 17.20 4.28
CA TYR A 7 9.64 17.56 2.88
C TYR A 7 8.87 18.86 2.56
N SER A 8 7.65 19.03 3.09
CA SER A 8 6.84 20.23 2.84
C SER A 8 7.50 21.50 3.40
N ILE A 9 8.18 21.41 4.54
CA ILE A 9 8.96 22.51 5.13
C ILE A 9 10.41 22.60 4.59
N ARG A 10 10.70 21.96 3.46
CA ARG A 10 12.00 21.97 2.75
C ARG A 10 13.20 21.42 3.54
N LYS A 11 12.98 20.67 4.63
CA LYS A 11 14.03 19.99 5.42
C LYS A 11 14.40 18.64 4.80
N ASN A 12 14.89 18.67 3.56
CA ASN A 12 15.11 17.51 2.72
C ASN A 12 15.97 16.40 3.36
N ALA A 13 17.10 16.73 3.99
CA ALA A 13 17.96 15.72 4.62
C ALA A 13 17.24 14.96 5.76
N LYS A 14 16.53 15.69 6.64
CA LYS A 14 15.74 15.08 7.71
C LYS A 14 14.58 14.26 7.16
N SER A 15 13.94 14.73 6.07
CA SER A 15 12.92 13.97 5.35
C SER A 15 13.48 12.63 4.84
N VAL A 16 14.67 12.65 4.24
CA VAL A 16 15.34 11.46 3.70
C VAL A 16 15.70 10.48 4.82
N VAL A 17 16.25 10.95 5.94
CA VAL A 17 16.48 10.10 7.12
C VAL A 17 15.16 9.50 7.61
N SER A 18 14.10 10.30 7.72
CA SER A 18 12.79 9.82 8.18
C SER A 18 12.17 8.78 7.25
N ILE A 19 12.26 8.93 5.92
CA ILE A 19 11.77 7.90 5.00
C ILE A 19 12.65 6.65 5.04
N SER A 20 13.97 6.80 5.22
CA SER A 20 14.89 5.66 5.34
C SER A 20 14.53 4.79 6.55
N LEU A 21 14.29 5.41 7.70
CA LEU A 21 13.80 4.73 8.90
C LEU A 21 12.44 4.06 8.67
N ALA A 22 11.53 4.72 7.96
CA ALA A 22 10.23 4.14 7.63
C ALA A 22 10.33 2.94 6.67
N VAL A 23 11.26 2.95 5.71
CA VAL A 23 11.55 1.79 4.83
C VAL A 23 12.09 0.62 5.66
N MET A 24 12.95 0.89 6.64
CA MET A 24 13.50 -0.14 7.53
C MET A 24 12.47 -0.71 8.51
N SER A 25 11.47 0.07 8.90
CA SER A 25 10.33 -0.44 9.66
C SER A 25 9.35 -1.23 8.79
N LYS A 26 9.02 -0.72 7.59
CA LYS A 26 8.19 -1.39 6.60
C LYS A 26 8.62 -1.03 5.18
N PHE A 27 9.05 -2.04 4.41
CA PHE A 27 9.53 -1.88 3.04
C PHE A 27 8.54 -1.18 2.10
N VAL A 28 7.23 -1.26 2.36
CA VAL A 28 6.19 -0.58 1.58
C VAL A 28 6.39 0.94 1.53
N SER A 29 7.07 1.52 2.52
CA SER A 29 7.43 2.94 2.50
C SER A 29 8.37 3.33 1.34
N ILE A 30 9.04 2.35 0.71
CA ILE A 30 9.97 2.62 -0.40
C ILE A 30 9.26 3.24 -1.61
N ILE A 31 7.95 3.00 -1.72
CA ILE A 31 7.11 3.45 -2.82
C ILE A 31 7.12 4.99 -2.96
N ILE A 32 7.27 5.74 -1.86
CA ILE A 32 7.30 7.22 -1.91
C ILE A 32 8.72 7.80 -2.05
N VAL A 33 9.77 6.97 -1.99
CA VAL A 33 11.17 7.41 -2.07
C VAL A 33 11.52 8.13 -3.38
N PRO A 34 11.10 7.66 -4.57
CA PRO A 34 11.43 8.33 -5.84
C PRO A 34 10.91 9.77 -5.92
N PHE A 35 9.88 10.10 -5.14
CA PHE A 35 9.32 11.45 -5.07
C PHE A 35 10.08 12.33 -4.06
N LEU A 36 10.44 11.77 -2.90
CA LEU A 36 11.16 12.50 -1.85
C LEU A 36 12.63 12.78 -2.20
N ILE A 37 13.23 11.97 -3.07
CA ILE A 37 14.61 12.12 -3.53
C ILE A 37 14.61 12.51 -5.01
N PRO A 38 14.79 13.80 -5.34
CA PRO A 38 14.92 14.24 -6.73
C PRO A 38 16.12 13.58 -7.40
N ARG A 39 15.97 13.23 -8.69
CA ARG A 39 17.01 12.57 -9.50
C ARG A 39 18.36 13.31 -9.49
N GLU A 40 18.31 14.63 -9.42
CA GLU A 40 19.50 15.50 -9.45
C GLU A 40 20.28 15.52 -8.13
N LYS A 41 19.70 15.03 -7.03
CA LYS A 41 20.28 15.13 -5.69
C LYS A 41 20.73 13.78 -5.15
N THR A 42 21.66 13.15 -5.87
CA THR A 42 22.24 11.83 -5.58
C THR A 42 22.81 11.71 -4.16
N ARG A 43 23.26 12.82 -3.55
CA ARG A 43 23.68 12.85 -2.12
C ARG A 43 22.62 12.30 -1.15
N TYR A 44 21.34 12.43 -1.48
CA TYR A 44 20.26 11.90 -0.64
C TYR A 44 20.12 10.37 -0.78
N LEU A 45 20.51 9.79 -1.91
CA LEU A 45 20.62 8.34 -2.04
C LEU A 45 21.71 7.82 -1.10
N ALA A 46 22.84 8.52 -0.99
CA ALA A 46 23.89 8.16 -0.04
C ALA A 46 23.38 8.13 1.40
N ILE A 47 22.56 9.12 1.82
CA ILE A 47 21.94 9.13 3.15
C ILE A 47 20.98 7.94 3.32
N LEU A 48 20.15 7.64 2.31
CA LEU A 48 19.25 6.49 2.34
C LEU A 48 20.03 5.18 2.54
N PHE A 49 21.03 4.92 1.70
CA PHE A 49 21.84 3.72 1.81
C PHE A 49 22.64 3.66 3.10
N LEU A 50 23.17 4.78 3.59
CA LEU A 50 23.89 4.84 4.86
C LEU A 50 22.99 4.41 6.02
N VAL A 51 21.76 4.93 6.12
CA VAL A 51 20.81 4.54 7.16
C VAL A 51 20.45 3.05 7.06
N ILE A 52 20.23 2.54 5.84
CA ILE A 52 19.95 1.11 5.61
C ILE A 52 21.12 0.26 6.08
N ILE A 53 22.35 0.57 5.66
CA ILE A 53 23.56 -0.18 6.02
C ILE A 53 23.76 -0.17 7.53
N LEU A 54 23.66 0.99 8.18
CA LEU A 54 23.84 1.11 9.64
C LEU A 54 22.84 0.25 10.42
N LEU A 55 21.58 0.16 9.96
CA LEU A 55 20.55 -0.64 10.62
C LEU A 55 20.65 -2.14 10.32
N TYR A 56 21.18 -2.51 9.16
CA TYR A 56 21.44 -3.92 8.82
C TYR A 56 22.77 -4.46 9.36
N LEU A 57 23.73 -3.58 9.70
CA LEU A 57 25.05 -3.96 10.17
C LEU A 57 25.03 -4.95 11.35
N PRO A 58 24.18 -4.78 12.39
CA PRO A 58 24.09 -5.75 13.49
C PRO A 58 23.60 -7.14 13.06
N TYR A 59 22.95 -7.24 11.90
CA TYR A 59 22.34 -8.44 11.37
C TYR A 59 23.12 -9.06 10.20
N CYS A 60 24.35 -8.60 9.92
CA CYS A 60 25.15 -9.05 8.78
C CYS A 60 25.27 -10.58 8.65
N SER A 61 25.38 -11.30 9.77
CA SER A 61 25.43 -12.77 9.80
C SER A 61 24.12 -13.45 9.42
N ALA A 62 22.98 -12.78 9.63
CA ALA A 62 21.63 -13.32 9.42
C ALA A 62 20.96 -12.82 8.12
N VAL A 63 21.64 -11.99 7.32
CA VAL A 63 21.08 -11.35 6.11
C VAL A 63 20.43 -12.36 5.16
N LYS A 64 21.07 -13.52 4.93
CA LYS A 64 20.53 -14.56 4.06
C LYS A 64 19.17 -15.08 4.54
N GLY A 65 19.01 -15.29 5.84
CA GLY A 65 17.75 -15.73 6.46
C GLY A 65 16.65 -14.65 6.44
N LEU A 66 17.04 -13.38 6.60
CA LEU A 66 16.10 -12.26 6.49
C LEU A 66 15.51 -12.14 5.08
N PHE A 67 16.35 -12.29 4.05
CA PHE A 67 15.87 -12.21 2.67
C PHE A 67 15.14 -13.48 2.21
N SER A 68 15.49 -14.67 2.74
CA SER A 68 14.75 -15.90 2.40
C SER A 68 13.31 -15.87 2.90
N THR A 69 13.08 -15.41 4.14
CA THR A 69 11.73 -15.24 4.70
C THR A 69 10.93 -14.19 3.93
N LEU A 70 11.56 -13.07 3.55
CA LEU A 70 10.92 -12.05 2.70
C LEU A 70 10.51 -12.62 1.34
N PHE A 71 11.37 -13.42 0.70
CA PHE A 71 11.09 -14.03 -0.59
C PHE A 71 9.98 -15.09 -0.50
N GLN A 72 10.00 -15.93 0.54
CA GLN A 72 8.94 -16.90 0.80
C GLN A 72 7.59 -16.21 1.01
N PHE A 73 7.56 -15.14 1.81
CA PHE A 73 6.35 -14.33 2.00
C PHE A 73 5.87 -13.70 0.70
N GLY A 74 6.79 -13.09 -0.07
CA GLY A 74 6.47 -12.45 -1.35
C GLY A 74 5.96 -13.41 -2.42
N THR A 75 6.43 -14.67 -2.45
CA THR A 75 6.12 -15.64 -3.51
C THR A 75 4.95 -16.55 -3.18
N GLN A 76 4.85 -17.05 -1.95
CA GLN A 76 3.85 -18.07 -1.59
C GLN A 76 2.65 -17.48 -0.87
N TYR A 77 2.83 -16.39 -0.13
CA TYR A 77 1.76 -15.89 0.74
C TYR A 77 0.69 -15.13 -0.05
N ARG A 78 -0.57 -15.38 0.34
CA ARG A 78 -1.77 -14.70 -0.16
C ARG A 78 -2.85 -14.80 0.91
N TYR A 79 -3.42 -13.67 1.30
CA TYR A 79 -4.44 -13.63 2.36
C TYR A 79 -5.21 -12.32 2.35
N ASN A 80 -6.53 -12.38 2.44
CA ASN A 80 -7.44 -11.23 2.36
C ASN A 80 -7.09 -10.32 1.17
N ASP A 81 -6.98 -10.94 -0.01
CA ASP A 81 -6.72 -10.22 -1.25
C ASP A 81 -8.01 -9.68 -1.86
N SER A 82 -7.90 -8.47 -2.43
CA SER A 82 -9.00 -7.80 -3.13
C SER A 82 -8.97 -8.08 -4.64
N ILE A 83 -8.58 -7.11 -5.49
CA ILE A 83 -8.56 -7.28 -6.95
C ILE A 83 -7.57 -8.36 -7.38
N HIS A 84 -6.51 -8.60 -6.60
CA HIS A 84 -5.55 -9.65 -6.89
C HIS A 84 -6.20 -11.04 -7.04
N PHE A 85 -7.32 -11.31 -6.36
CA PHE A 85 -8.09 -12.54 -6.53
C PHE A 85 -8.54 -12.74 -7.99
N LEU A 86 -8.94 -11.67 -8.68
CA LEU A 86 -9.34 -11.73 -10.09
C LEU A 86 -8.15 -12.06 -11.00
N PHE A 87 -6.96 -11.53 -10.69
CA PHE A 87 -5.75 -11.87 -11.43
C PHE A 87 -5.34 -13.32 -11.23
N LEU A 88 -5.57 -13.87 -10.04
CA LEU A 88 -5.38 -15.30 -9.77
C LEU A 88 -6.33 -16.16 -10.62
N CYS A 89 -7.60 -15.80 -10.69
CA CYS A 89 -8.58 -16.48 -11.55
C CYS A 89 -8.17 -16.42 -13.03
N LEU A 90 -7.75 -15.24 -13.52
CA LEU A 90 -7.29 -15.05 -14.89
C LEU A 90 -6.02 -15.85 -15.21
N SER A 91 -5.17 -16.07 -14.19
CA SER A 91 -3.90 -16.80 -14.31
C SER A 91 -4.05 -18.31 -14.12
N PHE A 92 -5.27 -18.86 -14.22
CA PHE A 92 -5.57 -20.27 -13.97
C PHE A 92 -5.02 -20.79 -12.63
N GLY A 93 -5.04 -19.94 -11.59
CA GLY A 93 -4.55 -20.28 -10.25
C GLY A 93 -3.04 -20.21 -10.05
N SER A 94 -2.25 -19.79 -11.05
CA SER A 94 -0.79 -19.63 -10.91
C SER A 94 -0.43 -18.41 -10.03
N PRO A 95 0.23 -18.60 -8.86
CA PRO A 95 0.63 -17.50 -7.99
C PRO A 95 1.70 -16.59 -8.63
N PHE A 96 2.59 -17.18 -9.44
CA PHE A 96 3.65 -16.43 -10.11
C PHE A 96 3.09 -15.47 -11.16
N LEU A 97 2.19 -15.96 -12.03
CA LEU A 97 1.57 -15.15 -13.08
C LEU A 97 0.71 -14.03 -12.50
N SER A 98 -0.13 -14.33 -11.50
CA SER A 98 -1.01 -13.34 -10.86
C SER A 98 -0.24 -12.22 -10.17
N LYS A 99 0.86 -12.54 -9.47
CA LYS A 99 1.75 -11.54 -8.85
C LYS A 99 2.53 -10.73 -9.88
N THR A 100 2.91 -11.34 -11.00
CA THR A 100 3.55 -10.63 -12.12
C THR A 100 2.58 -9.63 -12.75
N ILE A 101 1.33 -10.02 -13.03
CA ILE A 101 0.27 -9.13 -13.53
C ILE A 101 0.04 -7.97 -12.55
N THR A 102 -0.03 -8.28 -11.25
CA THR A 102 -0.19 -7.28 -10.19
C THR A 102 0.93 -6.25 -10.21
N LEU A 103 2.18 -6.70 -10.30
CA LEU A 103 3.35 -5.83 -10.36
C LEU A 103 3.34 -4.94 -11.60
N ILE A 104 2.98 -5.48 -12.76
CA ILE A 104 2.87 -4.74 -14.02
C ILE A 104 1.80 -3.64 -13.89
N ILE A 105 0.59 -3.99 -13.46
CA ILE A 105 -0.52 -3.05 -13.31
C ILE A 105 -0.16 -1.97 -12.28
N PHE A 106 0.39 -2.37 -11.12
CA PHE A 106 0.82 -1.42 -10.11
C PHE A 106 1.90 -0.47 -10.64
N SER A 107 2.86 -0.97 -11.42
CA SER A 107 3.91 -0.13 -12.03
C SER A 107 3.35 0.88 -13.03
N ILE A 108 2.39 0.48 -13.85
CA ILE A 108 1.69 1.37 -14.79
C ILE A 108 0.92 2.46 -14.02
N VAL A 109 0.13 2.07 -13.02
CA VAL A 109 -0.63 3.00 -12.17
C VAL A 109 0.32 3.94 -11.43
N PHE A 110 1.40 3.43 -10.86
CA PHE A 110 2.43 4.20 -10.18
C PHE A 110 3.02 5.28 -11.09
N PHE A 111 3.45 4.91 -12.30
CA PHE A 111 4.05 5.85 -13.23
C PHE A 111 3.04 6.90 -13.72
N PHE A 112 1.79 6.49 -13.98
CA PHE A 112 0.70 7.39 -14.32
C PHE A 112 0.45 8.42 -13.20
N LEU A 113 0.33 7.96 -11.95
CA LEU A 113 0.11 8.82 -10.79
C LEU A 113 1.32 9.72 -10.54
N TYR A 114 2.53 9.20 -10.73
CA TYR A 114 3.77 9.96 -10.59
C TYR A 114 3.79 11.14 -11.56
N LYS A 115 3.51 10.91 -12.85
CA LYS A 115 3.44 11.99 -13.85
C LYS A 115 2.32 12.99 -13.55
N LYS A 116 1.13 12.49 -13.18
CA LYS A 116 -0.07 13.31 -12.97
C LYS A 116 -0.01 14.18 -11.71
N TYR A 117 0.62 13.70 -10.63
CA TYR A 117 0.62 14.36 -9.33
C TYR A 117 2.04 14.68 -8.83
N HIS A 118 2.99 14.88 -9.74
CA HIS A 118 4.38 15.23 -9.41
C HIS A 118 4.55 16.52 -8.57
N ASP A 119 3.55 17.41 -8.58
CA ASP A 119 3.56 18.63 -7.77
C ASP A 119 2.88 18.46 -6.40
N ASN A 120 2.09 17.39 -6.21
CA ASN A 120 1.31 17.17 -4.99
C ASN A 120 1.63 15.81 -4.37
N ILE A 121 2.69 15.80 -3.54
CA ILE A 121 3.18 14.58 -2.90
C ILE A 121 2.14 13.91 -1.99
N LEU A 122 1.31 14.70 -1.30
CA LEU A 122 0.29 14.16 -0.40
C LEU A 122 -0.77 13.39 -1.19
N ARG A 123 -1.24 13.96 -2.30
CA ARG A 123 -2.22 13.31 -3.19
C ARG A 123 -1.62 12.07 -3.86
N PHE A 124 -0.38 12.17 -4.32
CA PHE A 124 0.36 11.05 -4.87
C PHE A 124 0.47 9.90 -3.86
N ALA A 125 0.97 10.18 -2.65
CA ALA A 125 1.15 9.18 -1.61
C ALA A 125 -0.18 8.51 -1.25
N PHE A 126 -1.25 9.27 -1.05
CA PHE A 126 -2.59 8.73 -0.78
C PHE A 126 -3.05 7.77 -1.87
N LEU A 127 -2.99 8.19 -3.14
CA LEU A 127 -3.45 7.37 -4.26
C LEU A 127 -2.58 6.14 -4.49
N VAL A 128 -1.27 6.24 -4.29
CA VAL A 128 -0.35 5.13 -4.51
C VAL A 128 -0.46 4.09 -3.38
N TYR A 129 -0.53 4.51 -2.11
CA TYR A 129 -0.80 3.56 -1.02
C TYR A 129 -2.18 2.92 -1.18
N GLY A 130 -3.19 3.69 -1.58
CA GLY A 130 -4.52 3.14 -1.89
C GLY A 130 -4.48 2.13 -3.03
N SER A 131 -3.78 2.44 -4.13
CA SER A 131 -3.60 1.53 -5.25
C SER A 131 -2.84 0.25 -4.85
N PHE A 132 -1.82 0.39 -4.00
CA PHE A 132 -1.09 -0.75 -3.44
C PHE A 132 -2.02 -1.66 -2.63
N LEU A 133 -2.82 -1.10 -1.72
CA LEU A 133 -3.76 -1.88 -0.89
C LEU A 133 -4.82 -2.61 -1.72
N ILE A 134 -5.31 -1.99 -2.80
CA ILE A 134 -6.30 -2.60 -3.69
C ILE A 134 -5.70 -3.78 -4.47
N LEU A 135 -4.45 -3.65 -4.90
CA LEU A 135 -3.77 -4.62 -5.77
C LEU A 135 -2.96 -5.66 -4.99
N ALA A 136 -2.69 -5.45 -3.70
CA ALA A 136 -1.82 -6.33 -2.93
C ALA A 136 -2.40 -7.75 -2.83
N PRO A 137 -1.55 -8.78 -2.96
CA PRO A 137 -1.94 -10.18 -2.72
C PRO A 137 -2.19 -10.48 -1.24
N THR A 138 -1.83 -9.56 -0.34
CA THR A 138 -2.01 -9.74 1.10
C THR A 138 -2.35 -8.42 1.76
N VAL A 139 -3.52 -8.34 2.40
CA VAL A 139 -3.98 -7.14 3.10
C VAL A 139 -4.39 -7.48 4.53
N HIS A 140 -3.52 -7.14 5.47
CA HIS A 140 -3.85 -7.24 6.89
C HIS A 140 -4.54 -5.96 7.40
N PRO A 141 -5.35 -6.02 8.46
CA PRO A 141 -6.07 -4.86 8.97
C PRO A 141 -5.17 -3.67 9.30
N TRP A 142 -4.00 -3.95 9.87
CA TRP A 142 -3.03 -2.92 10.21
C TRP A 142 -2.39 -2.24 8.98
N TYR A 143 -2.57 -2.75 7.75
CA TYR A 143 -2.15 -2.04 6.53
C TYR A 143 -3.06 -0.85 6.21
N LEU A 144 -4.34 -0.91 6.61
CA LEU A 144 -5.26 0.22 6.43
C LEU A 144 -4.86 1.43 7.27
N THR A 145 -4.10 1.23 8.35
CA THR A 145 -3.55 2.35 9.14
C THR A 145 -2.63 3.26 8.33
N TRP A 146 -2.10 2.80 7.19
CA TRP A 146 -1.29 3.62 6.30
C TRP A 146 -2.12 4.68 5.58
N ILE A 147 -3.39 4.40 5.29
CA ILE A 147 -4.28 5.35 4.58
C ILE A 147 -4.93 6.36 5.53
N VAL A 148 -5.16 5.97 6.79
CA VAL A 148 -5.89 6.77 7.79
C VAL A 148 -5.37 8.21 7.93
N PRO A 149 -4.04 8.47 8.05
CA PRO A 149 -3.54 9.85 8.17
C PRO A 149 -3.84 10.74 6.97
N PHE A 150 -4.05 10.15 5.79
CA PHE A 150 -4.41 10.89 4.58
C PHE A 150 -5.90 11.25 4.54
N LEU A 151 -6.76 10.53 5.27
CA LEU A 151 -8.20 10.80 5.32
C LEU A 151 -8.52 12.13 6.00
N CYS A 152 -7.60 12.66 6.82
CA CYS A 152 -7.68 14.02 7.35
C CYS A 152 -7.58 15.10 6.26
N PHE A 153 -6.94 14.79 5.13
CA PHE A 153 -6.77 15.71 4.00
C PHE A 153 -7.73 15.38 2.84
N TYR A 154 -8.02 14.09 2.63
CA TYR A 154 -8.88 13.60 1.55
C TYR A 154 -10.05 12.79 2.13
N HIS A 155 -11.20 13.43 2.23
CA HIS A 155 -12.43 12.82 2.75
C HIS A 155 -13.00 11.80 1.75
N SER A 156 -12.55 10.55 1.83
CA SER A 156 -13.14 9.43 1.08
C SER A 156 -13.90 8.51 2.03
N LYS A 157 -15.22 8.43 1.81
CA LYS A 157 -16.11 7.55 2.56
C LYS A 157 -15.81 6.09 2.25
N ALA A 158 -15.39 5.78 1.02
CA ALA A 158 -14.99 4.44 0.65
C ALA A 158 -13.88 3.92 1.57
N TRP A 159 -12.77 4.66 1.69
CA TRP A 159 -11.65 4.27 2.54
C TRP A 159 -12.01 4.22 4.03
N LEU A 160 -12.87 5.14 4.51
CA LEU A 160 -13.39 5.09 5.89
C LEU A 160 -14.20 3.81 6.14
N VAL A 161 -15.09 3.44 5.22
CA VAL A 161 -15.89 2.22 5.34
C VAL A 161 -14.99 1.00 5.33
N LEU A 162 -13.99 0.93 4.44
CA LEU A 162 -13.03 -0.19 4.43
C LEU A 162 -12.30 -0.33 5.77
N THR A 163 -11.91 0.79 6.41
CA THR A 163 -11.27 0.73 7.74
C THR A 163 -12.19 0.19 8.85
N GLY A 164 -13.50 0.31 8.70
CA GLY A 164 -14.48 -0.26 9.64
C GLY A 164 -14.84 -1.71 9.30
N THR A 165 -15.07 -2.00 8.02
CA THR A 165 -15.49 -3.35 7.57
C THR A 165 -14.35 -4.36 7.62
N VAL A 166 -13.10 -3.93 7.78
CA VAL A 166 -11.95 -4.82 8.00
C VAL A 166 -12.08 -5.71 9.23
N ILE A 167 -13.05 -5.47 10.12
CA ILE A 167 -13.34 -6.40 11.23
C ILE A 167 -13.70 -7.80 10.74
N PHE A 168 -14.25 -7.93 9.53
CA PHE A 168 -14.57 -9.21 8.91
C PHE A 168 -13.33 -10.10 8.67
N TYR A 169 -12.16 -9.49 8.50
CA TYR A 169 -10.87 -10.19 8.50
C TYR A 169 -10.70 -11.11 9.72
N TYR A 170 -11.07 -10.67 10.91
CA TYR A 170 -10.85 -11.44 12.14
C TYR A 170 -11.78 -12.66 12.22
N PHE A 171 -12.98 -12.58 11.64
CA PHE A 171 -13.87 -13.74 11.55
C PHE A 171 -13.29 -14.82 10.64
N MET A 172 -12.47 -14.47 9.65
CA MET A 172 -11.80 -15.44 8.77
C MET A 172 -10.76 -16.30 9.48
N ASN A 173 -10.30 -15.92 10.68
CA ASN A 173 -9.37 -16.73 11.48
C ASN A 173 -10.07 -17.64 12.50
N HIS A 174 -11.39 -17.54 12.62
CA HIS A 174 -12.14 -18.33 13.58
C HIS A 174 -12.36 -19.75 13.05
N SER A 175 -12.27 -20.77 13.92
CA SER A 175 -12.37 -22.20 13.56
C SER A 175 -13.69 -22.59 12.85
N PHE A 176 -14.74 -21.79 13.03
CA PHE A 176 -16.01 -21.97 12.33
C PHE A 176 -15.96 -21.57 10.85
N PHE A 177 -15.03 -20.71 10.47
CA PHE A 177 -14.96 -20.06 9.17
C PHE A 177 -13.66 -20.33 8.40
N SER A 178 -12.68 -20.97 9.01
CA SER A 178 -11.44 -21.40 8.36
C SER A 178 -11.27 -22.90 8.47
N LYS A 179 -10.87 -23.53 7.36
CA LYS A 179 -10.56 -24.95 7.32
C LYS A 179 -9.04 -25.09 7.33
N LEU A 180 -8.52 -25.86 8.29
CA LEU A 180 -7.14 -26.34 8.25
C LEU A 180 -7.05 -27.32 7.09
N ILE A 181 -6.15 -27.04 6.15
CA ILE A 181 -5.86 -27.91 5.02
C ILE A 181 -4.38 -28.21 5.04
N GLU A 182 -4.03 -29.46 4.79
CA GLU A 182 -2.64 -29.86 4.64
C GLU A 182 -2.12 -29.40 3.27
N TYR A 183 -1.08 -28.57 3.28
CA TYR A 183 -0.40 -28.08 2.09
C TYR A 183 1.11 -28.18 2.31
N ASN A 184 1.80 -28.94 1.46
CA ASN A 184 3.25 -29.21 1.59
C ASN A 184 3.66 -29.73 2.98
N ASN A 185 2.91 -30.71 3.54
CA ASN A 185 3.11 -31.28 4.87
C ASN A 185 2.98 -30.27 6.04
N GLU A 186 2.40 -29.09 5.79
CA GLU A 186 2.07 -28.10 6.82
C GLU A 186 0.55 -27.86 6.85
N LEU A 187 0.01 -27.64 8.05
CA LEU A 187 -1.38 -27.24 8.22
C LEU A 187 -1.53 -25.75 7.92
N VAL A 188 -2.14 -25.43 6.79
CA VAL A 188 -2.39 -24.06 6.35
C VAL A 188 -3.87 -23.73 6.49
N TRP A 189 -4.16 -22.58 7.09
CA TRP A 189 -5.52 -22.05 7.15
C TRP A 189 -5.96 -21.59 5.77
N ARG A 190 -7.00 -22.23 5.20
CA ARG A 190 -7.62 -21.74 3.97
C ARG A 190 -8.73 -20.76 4.31
N GLU A 191 -8.56 -19.52 3.85
CA GLU A 191 -9.59 -18.49 3.95
C GLU A 191 -10.84 -18.85 3.17
N VAL A 192 -11.99 -18.41 3.67
CA VAL A 192 -13.28 -18.57 3.00
C VAL A 192 -13.62 -17.28 2.25
N HIS A 193 -13.56 -17.35 0.92
CA HIS A 193 -13.55 -16.16 0.06
C HIS A 193 -14.83 -15.30 0.14
N TRP A 194 -16.00 -15.87 0.47
CA TRP A 194 -17.24 -15.10 0.57
C TRP A 194 -17.28 -14.16 1.77
N LEU A 195 -16.49 -14.42 2.82
CA LEU A 195 -16.36 -13.51 3.98
C LEU A 195 -15.67 -12.19 3.62
N LYS A 196 -15.00 -12.12 2.47
CA LYS A 196 -14.39 -10.89 1.94
C LYS A 196 -15.43 -9.94 1.32
N LEU A 197 -16.62 -10.45 0.96
CA LEU A 197 -17.68 -9.65 0.37
C LEU A 197 -18.16 -8.52 1.30
N PRO A 198 -18.54 -8.76 2.56
CA PRO A 198 -18.94 -7.68 3.46
C PRO A 198 -17.80 -6.69 3.77
N GLU A 199 -16.53 -7.10 3.60
CA GLU A 199 -15.37 -6.19 3.69
C GLU A 199 -15.26 -5.27 2.47
N TYR A 200 -15.18 -5.84 1.26
CA TYR A 200 -14.82 -5.12 0.04
C TYR A 200 -16.00 -4.62 -0.80
N LEU A 201 -17.17 -5.26 -0.76
CA LEU A 201 -18.34 -4.83 -1.53
C LEU A 201 -18.78 -3.41 -1.17
N PRO A 202 -18.96 -3.03 0.11
CA PRO A 202 -19.33 -1.66 0.44
C PRO A 202 -18.21 -0.66 0.09
N PHE A 203 -16.95 -1.07 0.18
CA PHE A 203 -15.80 -0.27 -0.26
C PHE A 203 -15.86 0.03 -1.76
N TYR A 204 -16.00 -0.99 -2.62
CA TYR A 204 -16.04 -0.80 -4.06
C TYR A 204 -17.28 -0.05 -4.53
N PHE A 205 -18.43 -0.33 -3.92
CA PHE A 205 -19.66 0.41 -4.21
C PHE A 205 -19.48 1.92 -3.99
N LEU A 206 -18.95 2.30 -2.82
CA LEU A 206 -18.69 3.70 -2.50
C LEU A 206 -17.56 4.30 -3.34
N LEU A 207 -16.50 3.54 -3.62
CA LEU A 207 -15.37 4.02 -4.41
C LEU A 207 -15.81 4.36 -5.85
N ILE A 208 -16.62 3.48 -6.45
CA ILE A 208 -17.19 3.70 -7.79
C ILE A 208 -18.19 4.87 -7.74
N TYR A 209 -19.06 4.91 -6.73
CA TYR A 209 -20.02 6.01 -6.55
C TYR A 209 -19.32 7.37 -6.42
N GLU A 210 -18.27 7.48 -5.60
CA GLU A 210 -17.45 8.69 -5.45
C GLU A 210 -16.75 9.05 -6.76
N PHE A 211 -16.20 8.07 -7.48
CA PHE A 211 -15.56 8.30 -8.76
C PHE A 211 -16.54 8.82 -9.81
N LEU A 212 -17.73 8.23 -9.91
CA LEU A 212 -18.78 8.66 -10.83
C LEU A 212 -19.33 10.04 -10.47
N LYS A 213 -19.61 10.29 -9.18
CA LYS A 213 -20.13 11.59 -8.71
C LYS A 213 -19.14 12.72 -8.93
N ASN A 214 -17.85 12.49 -8.66
CA ASN A 214 -16.80 13.48 -8.91
C ASN A 214 -16.50 13.68 -10.40
N ARG A 215 -16.97 12.78 -11.28
CA ARG A 215 -16.87 12.88 -12.75
C ARG A 215 -18.13 13.45 -13.40
N LEU A 216 -19.28 13.44 -12.73
CA LEU A 216 -20.52 14.08 -13.18
C LEU A 216 -20.47 15.57 -12.83
N PRO A 217 -20.24 16.47 -13.80
CA PRO A 217 -20.04 17.88 -13.51
C PRO A 217 -21.38 18.52 -13.17
N THR A 218 -21.61 18.78 -11.89
CA THR A 218 -22.51 19.85 -11.45
C THR A 218 -21.90 20.55 -10.23
N GLY A 219 -21.46 21.79 -10.44
CA GLY A 219 -21.12 22.71 -9.36
C GLY A 219 -19.63 22.88 -9.09
N GLN A 220 -19.12 24.03 -9.55
CA GLN A 220 -17.83 24.64 -9.20
C GLN A 220 -17.35 24.34 -7.76
N ILE A 221 -16.11 23.87 -7.62
CA ILE A 221 -15.35 24.07 -6.38
C ILE A 221 -14.65 25.43 -6.53
N ASN A 222 -15.18 26.44 -5.83
CA ASN A 222 -14.55 27.75 -5.68
C ASN A 222 -13.17 27.59 -5.01
N CYS A 223 -12.10 27.68 -5.80
CA CYS A 223 -10.75 27.95 -5.31
C CYS A 223 -10.62 29.44 -4.99
N SER A 224 -10.98 29.85 -3.76
CA SER A 224 -10.74 31.24 -3.31
C SER A 224 -10.26 31.38 -1.87
N VAL A 225 -9.71 30.33 -1.24
CA VAL A 225 -9.30 30.41 0.18
C VAL A 225 -7.78 30.42 0.42
N PHE A 226 -6.92 30.20 -0.58
CA PHE A 226 -5.45 30.27 -0.39
C PHE A 226 -4.76 31.47 -1.06
N SER A 227 -5.51 32.49 -1.49
CA SER A 227 -4.96 33.81 -1.76
C SER A 227 -5.41 34.77 -0.67
N LYS A 228 -4.72 34.75 0.48
CA LYS A 228 -4.42 35.92 1.32
C LYS A 228 -3.65 35.51 2.58
N LYS A 229 -2.49 36.15 2.70
CA LYS A 229 -1.51 36.21 3.81
C LYS A 229 -0.43 35.14 3.83
#